data_AF-A0A963MCR8-F1
#
_entry.id   AF-A0A963MCR8-F1
#
_cell.length_a   1.000
_cell.length_b   1.000
_cell.length_c   1.000
_cell.angle_alpha   90.00
_cell.angle_beta   90.00
_cell.angle_gamma   90.00
#
_symmetry.space_group_name_H-M   'P 1'
#
loop_
_entity.id
_entity.type
_entity.pdbx_description
1 polymer ?
#
loop_
_entity_poly.entity_id
_entity_poly.type
_entity_poly.pdbx_seq_one_letter_code
_entity_poly.pdbx_strand_id
1 'polypeptide(L)'
;MAIRSHAGISKYSFHKSGICRSAFTREHGKPEKLNDRAMFKWKRNLTPSIGSDAVRAALLAFPTDYLSRETKSESKKVTWIEAAPEGKATFVELAYTLDSETEVKSKISYRGERKLISYSKLPDETALLVMRSYDEWENKDIKSPTTEESVFPNLVFSAKDEKNTGRPVRIIFGPTPKDGDALILQELGGYKVGT
;
A
#
# COMPACT_ATOMS: atom_id res chain seq x y z
N MET A 1 -2.68 19.53 -6.38
CA MET A 1 -4.15 19.56 -6.32
C MET A 1 -4.59 18.30 -5.59
N ALA A 2 -5.30 18.44 -4.46
CA ALA A 2 -5.50 17.35 -3.51
C ALA A 2 -6.60 16.38 -3.98
N ILE A 3 -6.20 15.17 -4.35
CA ILE A 3 -7.12 14.05 -4.57
C ILE A 3 -7.49 13.52 -3.18
N ARG A 4 -8.77 13.63 -2.82
CA ARG A 4 -9.29 13.12 -1.56
C ARG A 4 -9.43 11.60 -1.68
N SER A 5 -8.45 10.84 -1.20
CA SER A 5 -8.81 9.58 -0.53
C SER A 5 -9.77 9.97 0.59
N HIS A 6 -10.83 9.20 0.86
CA HIS A 6 -11.74 9.57 1.95
C HIS A 6 -11.06 9.61 3.33
N ALA A 7 -9.83 9.06 3.44
CA ALA A 7 -8.96 9.17 4.62
C ALA A 7 -7.93 10.33 4.56
N GLY A 8 -7.96 11.18 3.51
CA GLY A 8 -6.91 12.16 3.24
C GLY A 8 -5.62 11.51 2.75
N ILE A 9 -4.52 12.26 2.75
CA ILE A 9 -3.19 11.70 2.50
C ILE A 9 -2.69 11.06 3.79
N SER A 10 -2.45 9.75 3.76
CA SER A 10 -1.80 9.03 4.86
C SER A 10 -0.30 8.94 4.63
N LYS A 11 0.50 9.23 5.66
CA LYS A 11 1.96 9.10 5.60
C LYS A 11 2.43 7.97 6.50
N TYR A 12 3.04 6.96 5.88
CA TYR A 12 3.78 5.92 6.58
C TYR A 12 5.26 6.28 6.63
N SER A 13 5.88 6.18 7.81
CA SER A 13 7.30 6.47 7.99
C SER A 13 7.98 5.26 8.64
N PHE A 14 9.11 4.85 8.08
CA PHE A 14 9.93 3.74 8.56
C PHE A 14 11.26 4.30 9.04
N HIS A 15 11.50 4.32 10.35
CA HIS A 15 12.67 4.95 10.93
C HIS A 15 13.84 3.98 11.10
N LYS A 16 15.07 4.53 11.16
CA LYS A 16 16.30 3.78 11.43
C LYS A 16 16.24 2.97 12.74
N SER A 17 15.55 3.48 13.76
CA SER A 17 15.35 2.79 15.04
C SER A 17 14.50 1.51 14.95
N GLY A 18 13.93 1.21 13.79
CA GLY A 18 12.93 0.15 13.62
C GLY A 18 11.51 0.58 14.03
N ILE A 19 11.34 1.76 14.60
CA ILE A 19 10.01 2.31 14.87
C ILE A 19 9.40 2.76 13.55
N CYS A 20 8.19 2.29 13.30
CA CYS A 20 7.37 2.66 12.16
C CYS A 20 6.12 3.39 12.66
N ARG A 21 5.54 4.25 11.81
CA ARG A 21 4.33 4.98 12.17
C ARG A 21 3.44 5.28 10.97
N SER A 22 2.14 5.26 11.21
CA SER A 22 1.13 5.89 10.36
C SER A 22 0.76 7.25 10.97
N ALA A 23 0.74 8.30 10.16
CA ALA A 23 0.38 9.63 10.61
C ALA A 23 -0.41 10.41 9.56
N PHE A 24 -1.27 11.33 10.02
CA PHE A 24 -1.88 12.34 9.17
C PHE A 24 -0.80 13.25 8.56
N THR A 25 -1.00 13.68 7.31
CA THR A 25 -0.13 14.71 6.73
C THR A 25 -0.23 16.03 7.49
N ARG A 26 0.80 16.87 7.36
CA ARG A 26 0.88 18.18 8.02
C ARG A 26 -0.33 19.07 7.70
N GLU A 27 -0.91 18.90 6.52
CA GLU A 27 -2.06 19.66 6.01
C GLU A 27 -3.38 19.35 6.75
N HIS A 28 -3.49 18.16 7.38
CA HIS A 28 -4.69 17.75 8.13
C HIS A 28 -4.56 17.98 9.66
N GLY A 29 -3.42 18.51 10.12
CA GLY A 29 -3.21 18.83 11.54
C GLY A 29 -3.16 17.62 12.47
N LYS A 30 -3.23 17.90 13.78
CA LYS A 30 -3.38 16.91 14.86
C LYS A 30 -4.88 16.88 15.22
N PRO A 31 -5.57 15.72 15.18
CA PRO A 31 -6.92 15.64 15.72
C PRO A 31 -6.94 16.11 17.18
N GLU A 32 -7.96 16.88 17.58
CA GLU A 32 -8.04 17.52 18.91
C GLU A 32 -7.82 16.53 20.07
N LYS A 33 -8.21 15.26 19.87
CA LYS A 33 -8.14 14.19 20.88
C LYS A 33 -6.81 13.41 20.91
N LEU A 34 -5.87 13.68 20.01
CA LEU A 34 -4.58 12.96 19.97
C LEU A 34 -3.45 13.83 20.51
N ASN A 35 -2.45 13.22 21.17
CA ASN A 35 -1.24 13.93 21.63
C ASN A 35 -0.18 14.09 20.52
N ASP A 36 -0.29 13.29 19.45
CA ASP A 36 0.61 13.26 18.29
C ASP A 36 -0.23 13.10 17.01
N ARG A 37 0.33 13.40 15.84
CA ARG A 37 -0.29 13.11 14.52
C ARG A 37 -0.25 11.63 14.15
N ALA A 38 0.51 10.84 14.90
CA ALA A 38 0.58 9.40 14.70
C ALA A 38 -0.74 8.75 15.08
N MET A 39 -1.38 8.09 14.11
CA MET A 39 -2.56 7.26 14.34
C MET A 39 -2.18 5.99 15.09
N PHE A 40 -1.05 5.39 14.72
CA PHE A 40 -0.46 4.24 15.39
C PHE A 40 1.04 4.15 15.10
N LYS A 41 1.74 3.43 15.98
CA LYS A 41 3.18 3.12 15.88
C LYS A 41 3.35 1.62 16.09
N TRP A 42 4.34 1.04 15.44
CA TRP A 42 4.74 -0.34 15.65
C TRP A 42 6.25 -0.47 15.44
N LYS A 43 6.86 -1.50 15.98
CA LYS A 43 8.28 -1.81 15.77
C LYS A 43 8.39 -2.92 14.73
N ARG A 44 9.06 -2.65 13.60
CA ARG A 44 9.34 -3.69 12.60
C ARG A 44 10.40 -4.67 13.12
N ASN A 45 10.43 -5.87 12.54
CA ASN A 45 11.53 -6.81 12.75
C ASN A 45 12.88 -6.20 12.35
N LEU A 46 13.93 -6.63 13.05
CA LEU A 46 15.30 -6.23 12.76
C LEU A 46 15.69 -6.70 11.35
N THR A 47 16.52 -5.91 10.68
CA THR A 47 17.11 -6.34 9.41
C THR A 47 18.03 -7.52 9.72
N PRO A 48 17.81 -8.69 9.11
CA PRO A 48 18.57 -9.89 9.42
C PRO A 48 19.97 -9.83 8.80
N SER A 49 20.85 -10.73 9.23
CA SER A 49 22.23 -10.82 8.76
C SER A 49 22.31 -11.14 7.27
N ILE A 50 23.44 -10.79 6.66
CA ILE A 50 23.79 -11.14 5.27
C ILE A 50 23.57 -12.64 5.04
N GLY A 51 23.03 -12.98 3.88
CA GLY A 51 22.66 -14.33 3.48
C GLY A 51 21.23 -14.73 3.85
N SER A 52 20.60 -14.04 4.81
CA SER A 52 19.23 -14.33 5.27
C SER A 52 18.15 -13.81 4.31
N ASP A 53 16.89 -14.19 4.56
CA ASP A 53 15.74 -13.61 3.85
C ASP A 53 15.51 -12.15 4.30
N ALA A 54 15.07 -11.29 3.38
CA ALA A 54 14.78 -9.89 3.69
C ALA A 54 13.59 -9.77 4.66
N VAL A 55 13.60 -8.72 5.50
CA VAL A 55 12.48 -8.43 6.40
C VAL A 55 11.47 -7.52 5.74
N ARG A 56 10.24 -8.00 5.56
CA ARG A 56 9.13 -7.21 5.05
C ARG A 56 8.77 -6.08 6.01
N ALA A 57 8.66 -4.88 5.47
CA ALA A 57 8.18 -3.69 6.18
C ALA A 57 6.77 -3.30 5.77
N ALA A 58 6.43 -3.47 4.48
CA ALA A 58 5.07 -3.26 3.99
C ALA A 58 4.74 -4.17 2.81
N LEU A 59 3.46 -4.49 2.66
CA LEU A 59 2.86 -5.11 1.50
C LEU A 59 1.59 -4.33 1.13
N LEU A 60 1.56 -3.81 -0.09
CA LEU A 60 0.43 -3.06 -0.63
C LEU A 60 -0.19 -3.87 -1.75
N ALA A 61 -1.48 -4.14 -1.68
CA ALA A 61 -2.22 -4.85 -2.72
C ALA A 61 -3.08 -3.87 -3.54
N PHE A 62 -3.00 -4.00 -4.85
CA PHE A 62 -3.77 -3.26 -5.84
C PHE A 62 -4.47 -4.24 -6.77
N PRO A 63 -5.70 -4.69 -6.45
CA PRO A 63 -6.46 -5.59 -7.29
C PRO A 63 -6.81 -4.94 -8.63
N THR A 64 -6.47 -5.60 -9.73
CA THR A 64 -6.59 -5.04 -11.09
C THR A 64 -8.03 -4.61 -11.40
N ASP A 65 -8.99 -5.45 -11.04
CA ASP A 65 -10.41 -5.25 -11.36
C ASP A 65 -11.05 -4.13 -10.52
N TYR A 66 -10.33 -3.63 -9.52
CA TYR A 66 -10.77 -2.57 -8.62
C TYR A 66 -10.04 -1.25 -8.87
N LEU A 67 -9.11 -1.19 -9.83
CA LEU A 67 -8.37 0.03 -10.10
C LEU A 67 -9.29 1.18 -10.55
N SER A 68 -9.07 2.36 -9.96
CA SER A 68 -9.64 3.61 -10.44
C SER A 68 -9.00 4.02 -11.75
N ARG A 69 -9.76 4.69 -12.61
CA ARG A 69 -9.18 5.35 -13.78
C ARG A 69 -8.18 6.43 -13.35
N GLU A 70 -7.12 6.57 -14.14
CA GLU A 70 -6.17 7.65 -13.97
C GLU A 70 -6.89 8.98 -14.16
N THR A 71 -6.77 9.88 -13.19
CA THR A 71 -7.52 11.13 -13.18
C THR A 71 -6.67 12.33 -13.57
N LYS A 72 -5.33 12.29 -13.44
CA LYS A 72 -4.35 13.34 -13.85
C LYS A 72 -2.95 12.78 -14.03
N SER A 73 -2.15 13.42 -14.89
CA SER A 73 -0.71 13.14 -14.97
C SER A 73 0.04 13.76 -13.79
N GLU A 74 0.99 13.02 -13.25
CA GLU A 74 1.88 13.45 -12.18
C GLU A 74 3.05 14.27 -12.74
N SER A 75 3.38 15.40 -12.11
CA SER A 75 4.50 16.26 -12.51
C SER A 75 5.86 15.82 -11.94
N LYS A 76 5.87 14.75 -11.14
CA LYS A 76 7.07 14.23 -10.48
C LYS A 76 7.60 13.00 -11.21
N LYS A 77 8.86 12.64 -10.95
CA LYS A 77 9.43 11.38 -11.43
C LYS A 77 8.66 10.21 -10.80
N VAL A 78 7.93 9.47 -11.62
CA VAL A 78 7.13 8.30 -11.23
C VAL A 78 7.71 7.07 -11.89
N THR A 79 7.79 5.98 -11.13
CA THR A 79 8.02 4.63 -11.68
C THR A 79 6.69 3.93 -11.79
N TRP A 80 6.25 3.68 -13.02
CA TRP A 80 5.00 2.97 -13.27
C TRP A 80 5.18 1.47 -13.09
N ILE A 81 4.23 0.86 -12.38
CA ILE A 81 4.13 -0.59 -12.22
C ILE A 81 2.89 -1.04 -12.98
N GLU A 82 3.06 -1.97 -13.90
CA GLU A 82 1.93 -2.54 -14.65
C GLU A 82 0.97 -3.25 -13.70
N ALA A 83 -0.32 -3.10 -13.96
CA ALA A 83 -1.36 -3.87 -13.31
C ALA A 83 -1.15 -5.37 -13.57
N ALA A 84 -1.59 -6.21 -12.64
CA ALA A 84 -1.68 -7.65 -12.84
C ALA A 84 -2.75 -7.96 -13.90
N PRO A 85 -2.80 -9.19 -14.44
CA PRO A 85 -3.96 -9.66 -15.21
C PRO A 85 -5.29 -9.54 -14.46
N GLU A 86 -6.40 -9.63 -15.19
CA GLU A 86 -7.76 -9.73 -14.61
C GLU A 86 -7.85 -10.87 -13.59
N GLY A 87 -8.60 -10.67 -12.50
CA GLY A 87 -8.72 -11.60 -11.38
C GLY A 87 -7.52 -11.62 -10.41
N LYS A 88 -6.46 -10.85 -10.69
CA LYS A 88 -5.24 -10.81 -9.87
C LYS A 88 -5.03 -9.44 -9.24
N ALA A 89 -4.11 -9.39 -8.28
CA ALA A 89 -3.64 -8.15 -7.69
C ALA A 89 -2.14 -7.93 -7.94
N THR A 90 -1.78 -6.66 -8.15
CA THR A 90 -0.39 -6.22 -8.04
C THR A 90 -0.05 -6.05 -6.58
N PHE A 91 0.93 -6.80 -6.11
CA PHE A 91 1.51 -6.64 -4.78
C PHE A 91 2.80 -5.85 -4.88
N VAL A 92 2.88 -4.75 -4.13
CA VAL A 92 4.11 -3.97 -3.95
C VAL A 92 4.64 -4.22 -2.56
N GLU A 93 5.82 -4.82 -2.48
CA GLU A 93 6.49 -5.18 -1.23
C GLU A 93 7.66 -4.24 -0.97
N LEU A 94 7.70 -3.70 0.24
CA LEU A 94 8.85 -2.97 0.78
C LEU A 94 9.53 -3.86 1.80
N ALA A 95 10.83 -4.11 1.65
CA ALA A 95 11.59 -4.97 2.55
C ALA A 95 12.99 -4.41 2.81
N TYR A 96 13.59 -4.78 3.94
CA TYR A 96 14.96 -4.43 4.29
C TYR A 96 15.87 -5.66 4.24
N THR A 97 17.10 -5.47 3.75
CA THR A 97 18.13 -6.51 3.76
C THR A 97 19.51 -5.92 4.04
N LEU A 98 20.47 -6.76 4.41
CA LEU A 98 21.90 -6.44 4.40
C LEU A 98 22.62 -6.98 3.16
N ASP A 99 21.96 -7.83 2.37
CA ASP A 99 22.52 -8.37 1.13
C ASP A 99 22.77 -7.28 0.09
N SER A 100 23.77 -7.51 -0.75
CA SER A 100 24.05 -6.68 -1.92
C SER A 100 22.95 -6.79 -2.98
N GLU A 101 22.87 -5.80 -3.87
CA GLU A 101 21.90 -5.81 -4.97
C GLU A 101 22.07 -7.03 -5.89
N THR A 102 23.31 -7.47 -6.13
CA THR A 102 23.62 -8.64 -6.96
C THR A 102 23.07 -9.92 -6.33
N GLU A 103 23.26 -10.11 -5.03
CA GLU A 103 22.73 -11.27 -4.29
C GLU A 103 21.21 -11.27 -4.29
N VAL A 104 20.59 -10.11 -4.04
CA VAL A 104 19.12 -9.97 -4.08
C VAL A 104 18.57 -10.32 -5.46
N LYS A 105 19.17 -9.79 -6.53
CA LYS A 105 18.76 -10.10 -7.91
C LYS A 105 18.89 -11.59 -8.22
N SER A 106 19.96 -12.23 -7.76
CA SER A 106 20.17 -13.67 -7.92
C SER A 106 19.05 -14.49 -7.22
N LYS A 107 18.78 -14.18 -5.94
CA LYS A 107 17.72 -14.82 -5.15
C LYS A 107 16.32 -14.65 -5.77
N ILE A 108 16.02 -13.45 -6.27
CA ILE A 108 14.71 -13.14 -6.88
C ILE A 108 14.56 -13.88 -8.21
N SER A 109 15.58 -13.84 -9.07
CA SER A 109 15.53 -14.47 -10.40
C SER A 109 15.37 -15.98 -10.31
N TYR A 110 15.95 -16.61 -9.29
CA TYR A 110 15.81 -18.04 -9.04
C TYR A 110 14.37 -18.46 -8.75
N ARG A 111 13.61 -17.65 -8.00
CA ARG A 111 12.22 -17.98 -7.64
C ARG A 111 11.21 -17.57 -8.72
N GLY A 112 11.51 -16.58 -9.55
CA GLY A 112 10.66 -16.14 -10.67
C GLY A 112 9.33 -15.44 -10.30
N GLU A 113 8.91 -15.50 -9.03
CA GLU A 113 7.63 -14.96 -8.54
C GLU A 113 7.62 -13.44 -8.32
N ARG A 114 8.81 -12.84 -8.14
CA ARG A 114 8.98 -11.43 -7.78
C ARG A 114 9.85 -10.73 -8.81
N LYS A 115 9.66 -9.43 -8.96
CA LYS A 115 10.54 -8.55 -9.74
C LYS A 115 11.02 -7.40 -8.85
N LEU A 116 12.33 -7.21 -8.80
CA LEU A 116 12.94 -6.06 -8.14
C LEU A 116 12.66 -4.79 -8.96
N ILE A 117 12.01 -3.80 -8.35
CA ILE A 117 11.71 -2.50 -8.95
C ILE A 117 12.78 -1.48 -8.59
N SER A 118 13.20 -1.48 -7.33
CA SER A 118 14.23 -0.58 -6.83
C SER A 118 15.03 -1.24 -5.71
N TYR A 119 16.32 -0.92 -5.68
CA TYR A 119 17.24 -1.21 -4.60
C TYR A 119 17.86 0.11 -4.16
N SER A 120 17.86 0.40 -2.86
CA SER A 120 18.43 1.64 -2.33
C SER A 120 19.19 1.36 -1.05
N LYS A 121 20.52 1.51 -1.11
CA LYS A 121 21.38 1.44 0.07
C LYS A 121 21.11 2.64 0.97
N LEU A 122 20.98 2.40 2.27
CA LEU A 122 20.74 3.40 3.30
C LEU A 122 22.04 3.72 4.04
N PRO A 123 22.13 4.87 4.74
CA PRO A 123 23.34 5.28 5.45
C PRO A 123 23.80 4.36 6.58
N ASP A 124 22.97 3.39 6.99
CA ASP A 124 23.30 2.39 8.02
C ASP A 124 23.68 1.03 7.44
N GLU A 125 24.08 1.01 6.17
CA GLU A 125 24.43 -0.18 5.40
C GLU A 125 23.27 -1.17 5.17
N THR A 126 22.05 -0.90 5.65
CA THR A 126 20.88 -1.65 5.21
C THR A 126 20.46 -1.20 3.82
N ALA A 127 19.76 -2.05 3.08
CA ALA A 127 19.15 -1.70 1.81
C ALA A 127 17.63 -1.80 1.92
N LEU A 128 16.94 -0.82 1.33
CA LEU A 128 15.50 -0.87 1.09
C LEU A 128 15.27 -1.45 -0.31
N LEU A 129 14.44 -2.49 -0.36
CA LEU A 129 13.96 -3.13 -1.56
C LEU A 129 12.53 -2.67 -1.84
N VAL A 130 12.25 -2.37 -3.10
CA VAL A 130 10.88 -2.28 -3.62
C VAL A 130 10.71 -3.38 -4.64
N MET A 131 9.78 -4.29 -4.40
CA MET A 131 9.52 -5.44 -5.26
C MET A 131 8.07 -5.42 -5.71
N ARG A 132 7.81 -6.01 -6.89
CA ARG A 132 6.46 -6.33 -7.35
C ARG A 132 6.28 -7.84 -7.48
N SER A 133 5.07 -8.31 -7.24
CA SER A 133 4.60 -9.64 -7.64
C SER A 133 3.13 -9.57 -8.05
N TYR A 134 2.66 -10.64 -8.70
CA TYR A 134 1.25 -10.83 -9.01
C TYR A 134 0.76 -12.09 -8.31
N ASP A 135 -0.42 -12.02 -7.71
CA ASP A 135 -1.07 -13.17 -7.09
C ASP A 135 -2.59 -13.09 -7.29
N GLU A 136 -3.27 -14.20 -7.08
CA GLU A 136 -4.73 -14.29 -7.16
C GLU A 136 -5.40 -13.33 -6.18
N TRP A 137 -6.52 -12.75 -6.61
CA TRP A 137 -7.36 -11.92 -5.76
C TRP A 137 -8.75 -12.54 -5.61
N GLU A 138 -9.23 -12.65 -4.38
CA GLU A 138 -10.50 -13.34 -4.09
C GLU A 138 -11.75 -12.63 -4.64
N ASN A 139 -11.61 -11.44 -5.23
CA ASN A 139 -12.72 -10.64 -5.80
C ASN A 139 -13.89 -10.43 -4.82
N LYS A 140 -13.55 -10.12 -3.56
CA LYS A 140 -14.53 -9.80 -2.52
C LYS A 140 -15.01 -8.36 -2.67
N ASP A 141 -16.14 -8.19 -3.33
CA ASP A 141 -16.82 -6.91 -3.45
C ASP A 141 -17.25 -6.37 -2.08
N ILE A 142 -17.06 -5.07 -1.86
CA ILE A 142 -17.46 -4.37 -0.64
C ILE A 142 -18.61 -3.44 -0.97
N LYS A 143 -19.72 -3.60 -0.25
CA LYS A 143 -20.88 -2.71 -0.32
C LYS A 143 -21.02 -2.02 1.02
N SER A 144 -20.96 -0.70 1.02
CA SER A 144 -21.26 0.08 2.21
C SER A 144 -22.77 0.11 2.45
N PRO A 145 -23.24 0.10 3.72
CA PRO A 145 -24.65 0.23 4.04
C PRO A 145 -25.30 1.45 3.37
N THR A 146 -26.57 1.32 3.01
CA THR A 146 -27.37 2.37 2.36
C THR A 146 -28.02 3.34 3.36
N THR A 147 -27.81 3.14 4.67
CA THR A 147 -28.42 3.96 5.71
C THR A 147 -27.75 5.33 5.83
N GLU A 148 -28.53 6.39 6.02
CA GLU A 148 -28.02 7.76 6.18
C GLU A 148 -27.12 7.96 7.41
N GLU A 149 -27.20 7.06 8.38
CA GLU A 149 -26.33 7.02 9.57
C GLU A 149 -24.93 6.46 9.27
N SER A 150 -24.73 5.83 8.11
CA SER A 150 -23.40 5.38 7.68
C SER A 150 -22.54 6.60 7.40
N VAL A 151 -21.29 6.57 7.88
CA VAL A 151 -20.28 7.60 7.55
C VAL A 151 -19.97 7.60 6.04
N PHE A 152 -20.29 6.51 5.34
CA PHE A 152 -20.01 6.32 3.92
C PHE A 152 -21.17 5.66 3.17
N PRO A 153 -22.37 6.28 3.10
CA PRO A 153 -23.53 5.61 2.55
C PRO A 153 -23.39 5.41 1.04
N ASN A 154 -23.99 4.35 0.52
CA ASN A 154 -24.19 4.11 -0.92
C ASN A 154 -22.89 4.01 -1.73
N LEU A 155 -21.85 3.36 -1.19
CA LEU A 155 -20.61 3.05 -1.91
C LEU A 155 -20.53 1.57 -2.28
N VAL A 156 -20.03 1.32 -3.48
CA VAL A 156 -19.71 -0.03 -3.97
C VAL A 156 -18.26 -0.04 -4.46
N PHE A 157 -17.50 -1.02 -3.99
CA PHE A 157 -16.17 -1.38 -4.46
C PHE A 157 -16.30 -2.76 -5.09
N SER A 158 -16.32 -2.80 -6.42
CA SER A 158 -16.60 -4.03 -7.16
C SER A 158 -15.65 -4.23 -8.32
N ALA A 159 -15.38 -5.51 -8.61
CA ALA A 159 -14.61 -5.92 -9.78
C ALA A 159 -15.28 -5.44 -11.07
N LYS A 160 -16.62 -5.38 -11.09
CA LYS A 160 -17.39 -4.85 -12.23
C LYS A 160 -17.84 -3.42 -11.98
N ASP A 161 -17.51 -2.52 -12.90
CA ASP A 161 -18.01 -1.14 -12.97
C ASP A 161 -19.00 -1.03 -14.15
N GLU A 162 -20.20 -1.58 -13.97
CA GLU A 162 -21.22 -1.68 -15.02
C GLU A 162 -21.62 -0.32 -15.62
N LYS A 163 -21.59 0.71 -14.78
CA LYS A 163 -21.92 2.09 -15.17
C LYS A 163 -20.73 2.85 -15.73
N ASN A 164 -19.58 2.19 -15.87
CA ASN A 164 -18.36 2.76 -16.41
C ASN A 164 -17.93 4.07 -15.70
N THR A 165 -18.20 4.15 -14.40
CA THR A 165 -17.99 5.33 -13.55
C THR A 165 -16.52 5.75 -13.46
N GLY A 166 -15.61 4.83 -13.75
CA GLY A 166 -14.17 5.02 -13.56
C GLY A 166 -13.71 4.87 -12.12
N ARG A 167 -14.60 4.43 -11.21
CA ARG A 167 -14.33 4.20 -9.78
C ARG A 167 -13.63 5.38 -9.09
N PRO A 168 -14.26 6.57 -9.03
CA PRO A 168 -13.60 7.80 -8.57
C PRO A 168 -13.33 7.84 -7.06
N VAL A 169 -13.94 6.95 -6.28
CA VAL A 169 -13.74 6.85 -4.83
C VAL A 169 -12.65 5.82 -4.55
N ARG A 170 -11.73 6.12 -3.66
CA ARG A 170 -10.69 5.17 -3.22
C ARG A 170 -10.77 4.95 -1.72
N ILE A 171 -10.61 3.70 -1.32
CA ILE A 171 -10.39 3.32 0.07
C ILE A 171 -9.04 2.62 0.18
N ILE A 172 -8.35 2.91 1.27
CA ILE A 172 -7.14 2.20 1.68
C ILE A 172 -7.40 1.67 3.08
N PHE A 173 -7.24 0.37 3.27
CA PHE A 173 -7.51 -0.25 4.56
C PHE A 173 -6.63 -1.48 4.78
N GLY A 174 -6.53 -1.88 6.05
CA GLY A 174 -5.75 -3.01 6.51
C GLY A 174 -5.68 -3.03 8.04
N PRO A 175 -5.23 -4.13 8.64
CA PRO A 175 -5.10 -4.22 10.09
C PRO A 175 -3.99 -3.29 10.60
N THR A 176 -4.16 -2.78 11.82
CA THR A 176 -3.04 -2.14 12.54
C THR A 176 -1.97 -3.20 12.82
N PRO A 177 -0.71 -3.01 12.37
CA PRO A 177 0.35 -3.98 12.61
C PRO A 177 0.69 -4.09 14.09
N LYS A 178 1.08 -5.30 14.53
CA LYS A 178 1.70 -5.49 15.85
C LYS A 178 3.21 -5.29 15.74
N ASP A 179 3.89 -5.25 16.88
CA ASP A 179 5.35 -5.29 16.90
C ASP A 179 5.84 -6.62 16.32
N GLY A 180 6.85 -6.55 15.45
CA GLY A 180 7.35 -7.65 14.64
C GLY A 180 6.65 -7.81 13.29
N ASP A 181 5.47 -7.22 13.11
CA ASP A 181 4.70 -7.37 11.86
C ASP A 181 5.07 -6.32 10.80
N ALA A 182 4.64 -6.60 9.57
CA ALA A 182 4.66 -5.68 8.46
C ALA A 182 3.33 -4.93 8.33
N LEU A 183 3.37 -3.75 7.71
CA LEU A 183 2.18 -3.03 7.29
C LEU A 183 1.53 -3.74 6.09
N ILE A 184 0.29 -4.19 6.22
CA ILE A 184 -0.47 -4.80 5.11
C ILE A 184 -1.63 -3.89 4.76
N LEU A 185 -1.67 -3.40 3.54
CA LEU A 185 -2.75 -2.53 3.05
C LEU A 185 -3.29 -3.00 1.71
N GLN A 186 -4.54 -2.65 1.47
CA GLN A 186 -5.25 -2.88 0.22
C GLN A 186 -5.84 -1.55 -0.23
N GLU A 187 -5.69 -1.20 -1.51
CA GLU A 187 -6.37 -0.06 -2.12
C GLU A 187 -7.42 -0.55 -3.10
N LEU A 188 -8.68 -0.13 -2.90
CA LEU A 188 -9.78 -0.42 -3.82
C LEU A 188 -10.39 0.87 -4.35
N GLY A 189 -10.65 0.89 -5.65
CA GLY A 189 -11.51 1.88 -6.30
C GLY A 189 -12.97 1.46 -6.22
N GLY A 190 -13.85 2.43 -6.01
CA GLY A 190 -15.29 2.25 -5.96
C GLY A 190 -16.04 3.48 -6.46
N TYR A 191 -17.36 3.40 -6.42
CA TYR A 191 -18.26 4.44 -6.91
C TYR A 191 -19.52 4.53 -6.05
N LYS A 192 -20.19 5.67 -6.16
CA LYS A 192 -21.49 5.87 -5.52
C LYS A 192 -22.58 5.18 -6.33
N VAL A 193 -23.46 4.47 -5.65
CA VAL A 193 -24.74 4.03 -6.22
C VAL A 193 -25.80 5.09 -5.92
N GLY A 194 -26.65 5.40 -6.90
CA GLY A 194 -27.75 6.35 -6.70
C GLY A 194 -28.71 5.83 -5.63
N THR A 195 -29.29 6.76 -4.87
CA THR A 195 -30.50 6.51 -4.07
C THR A 195 -31.68 6.20 -4.96
#